data_AF-A0A939KYT8-F1
#
_entry.id   AF-A0A939KYT8-F1
#
_cell.length_a   1.000
_cell.length_b   1.000
_cell.length_c   1.000
_cell.angle_alpha   90.00
_cell.angle_beta   90.00
_cell.angle_gamma   90.00
#
_symmetry.space_group_name_H-M   'P 1'
#
loop_
_entity.id
_entity.type
_entity.pdbx_description
1 polymer ?
#
loop_
_entity_poly.entity_id
_entity_poly.type
_entity_poly.pdbx_seq_one_letter_code
_entity_poly.pdbx_strand_id
1 'polypeptide(L)' 'MASGSTWQASSYTANNNNCVEVRVVEGVIELRESDDGEVIVHTTAARFAAFLQGAKAGAFDHLTTDA' A
#
# COMPACT_ATOMS: atom_id res chain seq x y z
N MET A 1 -1.17 -21.63 -10.08
CA MET A 1 -0.33 -20.47 -9.71
C MET A 1 -1.02 -19.75 -8.58
N ALA A 2 -0.57 -19.93 -7.35
CA ALA A 2 -1.15 -19.26 -6.18
C ALA A 2 -0.51 -17.87 -6.05
N SER A 3 -0.96 -16.92 -6.87
CA SER A 3 -0.53 -15.54 -6.75
C SER A 3 -1.41 -14.88 -5.68
N GLY A 4 -0.89 -14.68 -4.46
CA GLY A 4 -1.61 -13.81 -3.53
C GLY A 4 -1.19 -13.74 -2.06
N SER A 5 -0.51 -14.74 -1.51
CA SER A 5 -0.33 -14.76 -0.03
C SER A 5 0.90 -13.99 0.47
N THR A 6 1.85 -13.67 -0.39
CA THR A 6 3.11 -13.02 0.00
C THR A 6 2.99 -11.50 -0.07
N TRP A 7 3.36 -10.83 1.02
CA TRP A 7 3.50 -9.37 1.06
C TRP A 7 4.57 -8.89 0.08
N GLN A 8 4.23 -7.88 -0.71
CA GLN A 8 5.18 -7.20 -1.59
C GLN A 8 5.48 -5.82 -1.02
N ALA A 9 6.73 -5.60 -0.64
CA ALA A 9 7.25 -4.29 -0.31
C ALA A 9 7.68 -3.54 -1.58
N SER A 10 7.70 -2.21 -1.52
CA SER A 10 8.22 -1.38 -2.61
C SER A 10 9.72 -1.57 -2.80
N SER A 11 10.23 -1.47 -4.05
CA SER A 11 11.68 -1.41 -4.29
C SER A 11 12.33 -0.12 -3.77
N TYR A 12 11.52 0.87 -3.38
CA TYR A 12 11.95 2.14 -2.77
C TYR A 12 11.90 2.11 -1.25
N THR A 13 11.79 0.93 -0.62
CA THR A 13 11.97 0.79 0.83
C THR A 13 13.33 1.37 1.21
N ALA A 14 13.36 2.42 2.03
CA ALA A 14 14.63 2.87 2.59
C ALA A 14 15.01 1.93 3.76
N ASN A 15 16.19 2.09 4.35
CA ASN A 15 16.64 1.27 5.49
C ASN A 15 15.89 1.57 6.80
N ASN A 16 14.68 2.13 6.70
CA ASN A 16 13.80 2.47 7.79
C ASN A 16 12.54 1.61 7.72
N ASN A 17 11.88 1.44 8.86
CA ASN A 17 10.75 0.54 8.99
C ASN A 17 9.40 1.27 8.86
N ASN A 18 9.24 2.11 7.84
CA ASN A 18 7.98 2.83 7.59
C ASN A 18 7.44 2.55 6.18
N CYS A 19 7.59 1.30 5.73
CA CYS A 19 7.29 0.90 4.37
C CYS A 19 5.87 0.35 4.25
N VAL A 20 5.17 0.74 3.19
CA VAL A 20 3.87 0.16 2.84
C VAL A 20 4.08 -1.15 2.08
N GLU A 21 3.44 -2.21 2.56
CA GLU A 21 3.40 -3.52 1.91
C GLU A 21 2.00 -3.82 1.36
N VAL A 22 1.94 -4.54 0.25
CA VAL A 22 0.68 -4.84 -0.44
C VAL A 22 0.61 -6.33 -0.79
N ARG A 23 -0.59 -6.93 -0.70
CA ARG A 23 -0.86 -8.27 -1.26
C ARG A 23 -2.27 -8.40 -1.81
N VAL A 24 -2.53 -9.49 -2.51
CA VAL A 24 -3.85 -9.83 -3.08
C VAL A 24 -4.35 -11.11 -2.44
N VAL A 25 -5.33 -11.03 -1.54
CA VAL A 25 -5.93 -12.20 -0.90
C VAL A 25 -7.37 -12.32 -1.34
N GLU A 26 -7.71 -13.44 -1.98
CA GLU A 26 -9.10 -13.75 -2.41
C GLU A 26 -9.76 -12.62 -3.24
N GLY A 27 -8.97 -11.89 -4.03
CA GLY A 27 -9.44 -10.79 -4.88
C GLY A 27 -9.58 -9.43 -4.16
N VAL A 28 -9.22 -9.36 -2.88
CA VAL A 28 -9.11 -8.13 -2.09
C VAL A 28 -7.67 -7.66 -2.10
N ILE A 29 -7.47 -6.34 -2.16
CA ILE A 29 -6.17 -5.73 -1.94
C ILE A 29 -6.04 -5.43 -0.45
N GLU A 30 -4.99 -5.95 0.16
CA GLU A 30 -4.62 -5.65 1.53
C GLU A 30 -3.37 -4.78 1.54
N LEU A 31 -3.39 -3.74 2.36
CA LEU A 31 -2.25 -2.88 2.64
C LEU A 31 -1.95 -2.93 4.14
N ARG A 32 -0.66 -2.89 4.48
CA ARG A 32 -0.20 -2.67 5.85
C ARG A 32 1.07 -1.85 5.86
N GLU A 33 1.40 -1.35 7.03
CA GLU A 33 2.71 -0.78 7.32
C GLU A 33 3.62 -1.89 7.89
N SER A 34 4.91 -1.83 7.58
CA SER A 34 5.91 -2.85 7.94
C SER A 34 6.16 -2.99 9.45
N ASP A 35 6.14 -1.90 10.22
CA ASP A 35 6.28 -1.90 11.68
C ASP A 35 4.95 -2.16 12.42
N ASP A 36 3.82 -1.78 11.83
CA ASP A 36 2.47 -2.06 12.34
C ASP A 36 1.75 -3.14 11.51
N GLY A 37 2.31 -4.35 11.55
CA GLY A 37 1.88 -5.47 10.72
C GLY A 37 0.50 -6.06 11.05
N GLU A 38 -0.15 -5.60 12.13
CA GLU A 38 -1.47 -6.07 12.58
C GLU A 38 -2.62 -5.21 12.02
N VAL A 39 -2.35 -3.95 11.66
CA VAL A 39 -3.35 -3.07 11.07
C VAL A 39 -3.40 -3.25 9.55
N ILE A 40 -4.42 -3.98 9.08
CA ILE A 40 -4.61 -4.27 7.67
C ILE A 40 -5.77 -3.45 7.10
N VAL A 41 -5.49 -2.68 6.06
CA VAL A 41 -6.50 -1.94 5.28
C VAL A 41 -6.94 -2.79 4.09
N HIS A 42 -8.25 -3.00 3.97
CA HIS A 42 -8.85 -3.79 2.89
C HIS A 42 -9.48 -2.87 1.84
N THR A 43 -9.18 -3.10 0.57
CA THR A 43 -9.76 -2.34 -0.53
C THR A 43 -9.94 -3.19 -1.79
N THR A 44 -10.59 -2.62 -2.80
CA THR A 44 -10.76 -3.27 -4.10
C THR A 44 -9.64 -2.89 -5.05
N ALA A 45 -9.35 -3.75 -6.04
CA ALA A 45 -8.36 -3.45 -7.07
C ALA A 45 -8.66 -2.12 -7.81
N ALA A 46 -9.94 -1.83 -8.07
CA ALA A 46 -10.35 -0.58 -8.73
C ALA A 46 -10.06 0.67 -7.87
N ARG A 47 -10.35 0.61 -6.57
CA ARG A 47 -10.05 1.71 -5.64
C ARG A 47 -8.56 1.90 -5.43
N PHE A 48 -7.81 0.80 -5.31
CA PHE A 48 -6.36 0.87 -5.21
C PHE A 48 -5.72 1.46 -6.46
N ALA A 49 -6.17 1.08 -7.66
CA ALA A 49 -5.72 1.68 -8.91
C ALA A 49 -6.01 3.18 -8.95
N ALA A 50 -7.22 3.61 -8.58
CA ALA A 50 -7.59 5.03 -8.52
C ALA A 50 -6.72 5.81 -7.52
N PHE A 51 -6.44 5.23 -6.34
CA PHE A 51 -5.53 5.80 -5.35
C PHE A 51 -4.12 6.00 -5.93
N LEU A 52 -3.56 4.98 -6.59
CA LEU A 52 -2.24 5.09 -7.21
C LEU A 52 -2.18 6.17 -8.29
N GLN A 53 -3.23 6.32 -9.10
CA GLN A 53 -3.30 7.40 -10.10
C GLN A 53 -3.38 8.78 -9.44
N GLY A 54 -4.19 8.93 -8.39
CA GLY A 54 -4.29 10.18 -7.63
C GLY A 54 -2.97 10.55 -6.96
N ALA A 55 -2.28 9.59 -6.34
CA ALA A 55 -0.97 9.80 -5.72
C ALA A 55 0.08 10.23 -6.74
N LYS A 56 0.14 9.57 -7.91
CA LYS A 56 1.04 9.97 -9.00
C LYS A 56 0.75 11.37 -9.55
N ALA A 57 -0.50 11.81 -9.50
CA ALA A 57 -0.92 13.13 -9.92
C ALA A 57 -0.71 14.22 -8.83
N GLY A 58 -0.16 13.87 -7.67
CA GLY A 58 0.05 14.80 -6.55
C GLY A 58 -1.23 15.19 -5.80
N ALA A 59 -2.34 14.46 -6.00
CA ALA A 59 -3.62 14.79 -5.38
C ALA A 59 -3.58 14.74 -3.84
N PHE A 60 -2.60 14.02 -3.28
CA PHE A 60 -2.44 13.78 -1.85
C PHE A 60 -1.21 14.47 -1.24
N ASP A 61 -0.48 15.29 -2.00
CA ASP A 61 0.77 15.90 -1.51
C ASP A 61 0.55 16.85 -0.34
N HIS A 62 -0.66 17.41 -0.22
CA HIS A 62 -1.05 18.21 0.96
C HIS A 62 -1.14 17.39 2.26
N LEU A 63 -1.13 16.05 2.19
CA LEU A 63 -1.10 15.15 3.36
C LEU A 63 0.33 14.82 3.81
N THR A 64 1.36 15.23 3.05
CA THR A 64 2.78 14.93 3.36
C THR A 64 3.55 16.13 3.90
N THR A 65 2.93 17.31 3.91
CA THR A 65 3.48 18.49 4.60
C THR A 65 3.03 18.46 6.06
N ASP A 66 3.99 18.35 6.98
CA ASP A 66 3.75 18.58 8.40
C ASP A 66 3.16 19.98 8.61
N ALA A 67 2.07 20.07 9.38
CA ALA A 67 1.66 21.30 10.04
C ALA A 67 2.44 21.49 11.34
#